data_AF-A0A132N592-F1
#
_entry.id   AF-A0A132N592-F1
#
_cell.length_a   1.000
_cell.length_b   1.000
_cell.length_c   1.000
_cell.angle_alpha   90.00
_cell.angle_beta   90.00
_cell.angle_gamma   90.00
#
_symmetry.space_group_name_H-M   'P 1'
#
loop_
_entity.id
_entity.type
_entity.pdbx_description
1 polymer ?
#
loop_
_entity_poly.entity_id
_entity_poly.type
_entity_poly.pdbx_seq_one_letter_code
_entity_poly.pdbx_strand_id
1 'polypeptide(L)'
;MTTHDDLADLPPLWSEEEFMAELTELAVSEAPRRFALCEIEGERWDGWVHGWGMEFPDGAVFFAPGSRQAGVFTSAQSALALFSRSRNLRLVWIDPEPNAQTG
;
A
#
# COMPACT_ATOMS: atom_id res chain seq x y z
N MET A 1 -1.54 9.98 -38.37
CA MET A 1 -0.27 9.73 -37.68
C MET A 1 0.24 11.09 -37.24
N THR A 2 -0.30 11.59 -36.14
CA THR A 2 0.05 12.91 -35.60
C THR A 2 1.33 12.73 -34.81
N THR A 3 2.38 13.41 -35.24
CA THR A 3 3.71 13.33 -34.64
C THR A 3 3.63 13.93 -33.23
N HIS A 4 4.37 13.36 -32.28
CA HIS A 4 4.45 13.81 -30.88
C HIS A 4 4.75 15.32 -30.71
N ASP A 5 5.26 15.98 -31.76
CA ASP A 5 5.55 17.42 -31.83
C ASP A 5 4.32 18.35 -31.92
N ASP A 6 3.19 17.91 -32.51
CA ASP A 6 2.03 18.81 -32.74
C ASP A 6 1.19 19.08 -31.46
N LEU A 7 1.47 18.38 -30.36
CA LEU A 7 0.73 18.51 -29.09
C LEU A 7 1.35 19.54 -28.13
N ALA A 8 2.59 19.98 -28.38
CA ALA A 8 3.30 20.90 -27.48
C ALA A 8 2.75 22.35 -27.53
N ASP A 9 2.12 22.72 -28.65
CA ASP A 9 1.61 24.08 -28.88
C ASP A 9 0.09 24.23 -28.61
N LEU A 10 -0.59 23.15 -28.19
CA LEU A 10 -2.00 23.24 -27.82
C LEU A 10 -2.14 23.72 -26.37
N PRO A 11 -3.08 24.64 -26.08
CA PRO A 11 -3.41 24.95 -24.70
C PRO A 11 -3.87 23.66 -23.99
N PRO A 12 -3.53 23.49 -22.70
CA PRO A 12 -3.94 22.31 -21.95
C PRO A 12 -5.47 22.15 -22.00
N LEU A 13 -5.91 20.91 -22.14
CA LEU A 13 -7.33 20.56 -22.28
C LEU A 13 -8.16 20.88 -21.02
N TRP A 14 -7.49 20.94 -19.88
CA TRP A 14 -8.07 21.23 -18.57
C TRP A 14 -7.41 22.43 -17.93
N SER A 15 -8.14 23.12 -17.06
CA SER A 15 -7.51 23.99 -16.08
C SER A 15 -6.68 23.17 -15.09
N GLU A 16 -5.72 23.82 -14.42
CA GLU A 16 -4.90 23.18 -13.38
C GLU A 16 -5.76 22.59 -12.25
N GLU A 17 -6.83 23.30 -11.86
CA GLU A 17 -7.75 22.86 -10.81
C GLU A 17 -8.50 21.58 -11.20
N GLU A 18 -9.08 21.54 -12.41
CA GLU A 18 -9.79 20.36 -12.92
C GLU A 18 -8.84 19.16 -13.03
N PHE A 19 -7.64 19.37 -13.56
CA PHE A 19 -6.67 18.29 -13.69
C PHE A 19 -6.20 17.75 -12.33
N MET A 20 -5.99 18.62 -11.34
CA MET A 20 -5.61 18.20 -10.00
C MET A 20 -6.74 17.46 -9.26
N ALA A 21 -8.00 17.81 -9.53
CA ALA A 21 -9.15 17.06 -9.03
C ALA A 21 -9.16 15.63 -9.59
N GLU A 22 -9.01 15.48 -10.91
CA GLU A 22 -8.94 14.16 -11.57
C GLU A 22 -7.76 13.32 -11.06
N LEU A 23 -6.57 13.92 -10.89
CA LEU A 23 -5.41 13.22 -10.31
C LEU A 23 -5.66 12.76 -8.87
N THR A 24 -6.41 13.54 -8.10
CA THR A 24 -6.78 13.17 -6.73
C THR A 24 -7.73 11.98 -6.71
N GLU A 25 -8.74 11.98 -7.57
CA GLU A 25 -9.67 10.85 -7.71
C GLU A 25 -8.95 9.58 -8.16
N LEU A 26 -8.06 9.69 -9.13
CA LEU A 26 -7.23 8.58 -9.60
C LEU A 26 -6.32 8.03 -8.49
N ALA A 27 -5.68 8.91 -7.70
CA ALA A 27 -4.83 8.47 -6.59
C ALA A 27 -5.63 7.73 -5.50
N VAL A 28 -6.88 8.13 -5.27
CA VAL A 28 -7.78 7.43 -4.34
C VAL A 28 -8.24 6.08 -4.89
N SER A 29 -8.57 6.00 -6.18
CA SER A 29 -9.01 4.74 -6.80
C SER A 29 -7.89 3.69 -6.87
N GLU A 30 -6.66 4.14 -7.05
CA GLU A 30 -5.46 3.29 -7.14
C GLU A 30 -4.73 3.15 -5.79
N ALA A 31 -5.32 3.63 -4.69
CA ALA A 31 -4.67 3.61 -3.39
C ALA A 31 -4.36 2.17 -2.94
N PRO A 32 -3.10 1.85 -2.60
CA PRO A 32 -2.76 0.51 -2.13
C PRO A 32 -3.34 0.27 -0.75
N ARG A 33 -3.64 -1.00 -0.45
CA ARG A 33 -4.13 -1.40 0.87
C ARG A 33 -2.99 -1.37 1.88
N ARG A 34 -3.16 -0.62 2.95
CA ARG A 34 -2.16 -0.50 4.01
C ARG A 34 -2.32 -1.64 5.01
N PHE A 35 -1.20 -2.18 5.47
CA PHE A 35 -1.15 -3.20 6.50
C PHE A 35 -0.02 -2.97 7.50
N ALA A 36 -0.11 -3.65 8.64
CA ALA A 36 0.95 -3.77 9.62
C ALA A 36 1.24 -5.24 9.91
N LEU A 37 2.50 -5.54 10.22
CA LEU A 37 2.86 -6.79 10.87
C LEU A 37 3.02 -6.52 12.37
N CYS A 38 2.19 -7.17 13.19
CA CYS A 38 2.22 -7.04 14.64
C CYS A 38 2.86 -8.27 15.26
N GLU A 39 3.84 -8.07 16.13
CA GLU A 39 4.45 -9.14 16.90
C GLU A 39 3.64 -9.39 18.18
N ILE A 40 3.41 -10.66 18.48
CA ILE A 40 2.70 -11.10 19.69
C ILE A 40 3.72 -11.68 20.66
N GLU A 41 3.73 -11.15 21.88
CA GLU A 41 4.56 -11.65 22.97
C GLU A 41 3.85 -12.73 23.80
N GLY A 42 4.56 -13.82 24.08
CA GLY A 42 4.07 -14.94 24.88
C GLY A 42 2.77 -15.54 24.34
N GLU A 43 1.86 -15.91 25.24
CA GLU A 43 0.51 -16.38 24.90
C GLU A 43 -0.49 -15.23 24.74
N ARG A 44 -0.13 -14.21 23.95
CA ARG A 44 -0.92 -12.97 23.74
C ARG A 44 -1.00 -12.07 24.98
N TRP A 45 0.12 -11.93 25.70
CA TRP A 45 0.17 -11.03 26.84
C TRP A 45 0.36 -9.58 26.43
N ASP A 46 1.10 -9.36 25.34
CA ASP A 46 1.30 -8.05 24.74
C ASP A 46 1.53 -8.16 23.23
N GLY A 47 1.58 -7.03 22.54
CA GLY A 47 2.00 -6.94 21.15
C GLY A 47 2.34 -5.53 20.70
N TRP A 48 3.23 -5.45 19.71
CA TRP A 48 3.66 -4.19 19.12
C TRP A 48 3.73 -4.28 17.61
N VAL A 49 3.74 -3.13 16.96
CA VAL A 49 3.93 -3.06 15.51
C VAL A 49 5.40 -3.32 15.19
N HIS A 50 5.66 -4.40 14.45
CA HIS A 50 6.98 -4.73 13.92
C HIS A 50 7.35 -3.81 12.74
N GLY A 51 6.37 -3.55 11.87
CA GLY A 51 6.53 -2.69 10.72
C GLY A 51 5.22 -2.51 9.94
N TRP A 52 5.30 -1.71 8.89
CA TRP A 52 4.17 -1.28 8.07
C TRP A 52 4.44 -1.60 6.61
N GLY A 53 3.37 -1.82 5.84
CA GLY A 53 3.46 -2.05 4.42
C GLY A 53 2.23 -1.59 3.65
N MET A 54 2.38 -1.62 2.33
CA MET A 54 1.33 -1.31 1.37
C MET A 54 1.29 -2.45 0.35
N GLU A 55 0.11 -3.00 0.10
CA GLU A 55 -0.15 -4.00 -0.93
C GLU A 55 -0.84 -3.34 -2.12
N PHE A 56 -0.18 -3.48 -3.27
CA PHE A 56 -0.62 -3.11 -4.61
C PHE A 56 -1.21 -4.36 -5.30
N PRO A 57 -1.93 -4.19 -6.43
CA PRO A 57 -2.44 -5.33 -7.20
C PRO A 57 -1.38 -6.35 -7.64
N ASP A 58 -0.13 -5.91 -7.83
CA ASP A 58 0.97 -6.71 -8.37
C ASP A 58 2.10 -7.01 -7.36
N GLY A 59 1.98 -6.55 -6.11
CA GLY A 59 3.00 -6.81 -5.10
C GLY A 59 2.78 -6.04 -3.80
N ALA A 60 3.75 -6.11 -2.89
CA ALA A 60 3.71 -5.37 -1.64
C ALA A 60 5.08 -4.79 -1.28
N VAL A 61 5.07 -3.64 -0.63
CA VAL A 61 6.26 -3.04 -0.02
C VAL A 61 6.11 -3.06 1.49
N PHE A 62 7.20 -3.30 2.20
CA PHE A 62 7.20 -3.35 3.67
C PHE A 62 8.45 -2.70 4.24
N PHE A 63 8.28 -2.02 5.37
CA PHE A 63 9.35 -1.41 6.15
C PHE A 63 9.15 -1.65 7.64
N ALA A 64 10.20 -2.16 8.30
CA ALA A 64 10.28 -2.36 9.74
C ALA A 64 11.32 -1.40 10.34
N PRO A 65 10.89 -0.29 10.97
CA PRO A 65 11.80 0.74 11.49
C PRO A 65 12.80 0.21 12.51
N GLY A 66 12.33 -0.64 13.44
CA GLY A 66 13.16 -1.14 14.55
C GLY A 66 14.31 -2.05 14.11
N SER A 67 14.13 -2.79 13.00
CA SER A 67 15.16 -3.68 12.46
C SER A 67 15.85 -3.12 11.21
N ARG A 68 15.42 -1.94 10.72
CA ARG A 68 15.84 -1.33 9.44
C ARG A 68 15.71 -2.27 8.24
N GLN A 69 14.77 -3.21 8.31
CA GLN A 69 14.48 -4.12 7.19
C GLN A 69 13.44 -3.48 6.28
N ALA A 70 13.69 -3.54 4.98
CA ALA A 70 12.79 -3.09 3.93
C ALA A 70 12.79 -4.12 2.80
N GLY A 71 11.69 -4.24 2.07
CA GLY A 71 11.64 -5.14 0.93
C GLY A 71 10.41 -4.99 0.05
N VAL A 72 10.54 -5.54 -1.16
CA VAL A 72 9.45 -5.75 -2.11
C VAL A 72 9.11 -7.24 -2.11
N PHE A 73 7.81 -7.52 -2.14
CA PHE A 73 7.22 -8.83 -1.92
C PHE A 73 6.13 -9.07 -2.96
N THR A 74 5.77 -10.33 -3.19
CA THR A 74 4.66 -10.67 -4.11
C THR A 74 3.29 -10.40 -3.49
N SER A 75 3.22 -10.28 -2.16
CA SER A 75 2.02 -9.92 -1.38
C SER A 75 2.37 -9.64 0.08
N ALA A 76 1.46 -9.05 0.85
CA ALA A 76 1.56 -8.87 2.29
C ALA A 76 1.73 -10.21 3.03
N GLN A 77 1.08 -11.27 2.56
CA GLN A 77 1.21 -12.62 3.12
C GLN A 77 2.60 -13.21 2.88
N SER A 78 3.23 -12.91 1.74
CA SER A 78 4.59 -13.36 1.48
C SER A 78 5.62 -12.64 2.37
N ALA A 79 5.39 -11.36 2.67
CA ALA A 79 6.16 -10.64 3.68
C ALA A 79 5.99 -11.28 5.07
N LEU A 80 4.74 -11.51 5.50
CA LEU A 80 4.44 -12.22 6.74
C LEU A 80 5.16 -13.58 6.80
N ALA A 81 5.06 -14.39 5.74
CA ALA A 81 5.67 -15.71 5.69
C ALA A 81 7.20 -15.68 5.85
N LEU A 82 7.87 -14.64 5.36
CA LEU A 82 9.31 -14.45 5.55
C LEU A 82 9.63 -14.07 7.00
N PHE A 83 8.98 -13.03 7.54
CA PHE A 83 9.33 -12.47 8.86
C PHE A 83 8.83 -13.34 10.03
N SER A 84 7.77 -14.13 9.84
CA SER A 84 7.26 -15.07 10.85
C SER A 84 8.15 -16.29 11.07
N ARG A 85 9.25 -16.46 10.30
CA ARG A 85 10.19 -17.58 10.49
C ARG A 85 10.94 -17.52 11.82
N SER A 86 11.10 -16.32 12.39
CA SER A 86 11.82 -16.09 13.64
C SER A 86 11.00 -15.34 14.69
N ARG A 87 9.74 -15.00 14.38
CA ARG A 87 8.87 -14.14 15.19
C ARG A 87 7.43 -14.61 15.11
N ASN A 88 6.65 -14.38 16.16
CA ASN A 88 5.22 -14.65 16.16
C ASN A 88 4.47 -13.41 15.63
N LEU A 89 4.37 -13.27 14.30
CA LEU A 89 3.74 -12.11 13.67
C LEU A 89 2.31 -12.40 13.19
N ARG A 90 1.48 -11.36 13.17
CA ARG A 90 0.16 -11.33 12.54
C ARG A 90 0.08 -10.18 11.55
N LEU A 91 -0.52 -10.46 10.40
CA LEU A 91 -0.90 -9.45 9.43
C LEU A 91 -2.21 -8.79 9.86
N VAL A 92 -2.20 -7.47 9.96
CA VAL A 92 -3.35 -6.63 10.28
C VAL A 92 -3.57 -5.64 9.16
N TRP A 93 -4.75 -5.65 8.56
CA TRP A 93 -5.15 -4.66 7.56
C TRP A 93 -5.69 -3.41 8.25
N ILE A 94 -5.24 -2.24 7.77
CA ILE A 94 -5.65 -0.93 8.31
C ILE A 94 -6.88 -0.44 7.54
N ASP A 95 -6.84 -0.60 6.23
CA ASP A 95 -7.95 -0.25 5.37
C ASP A 95 -9.02 -1.35 5.42
N PRO A 96 -10.31 -0.99 5.53
CA PRO A 96 -11.39 -1.96 5.49
C PRO A 96 -11.39 -2.70 4.15
N GLU A 97 -11.80 -3.96 4.15
CA GLU A 97 -12.02 -4.69 2.90
C GLU A 97 -12.97 -3.87 2.01
N PRO A 98 -12.67 -3.68 0.71
CA PRO A 98 -13.48 -2.85 -0.19
C PRO A 98 -14.96 -3.24 -0.34
N ASN A 99 -15.47 -4.25 0.38
CA ASN A 99 -16.88 -4.63 0.42
C ASN A 99 -17.30 -5.24 1.78
N ALA A 100 -16.97 -4.60 2.89
CA ALA A 100 -17.73 -4.79 4.13
C ALA A 100 -18.99 -3.88 4.13
N GLN A 101 -19.82 -3.97 3.08
CA GLN A 101 -21.20 -3.50 3.17
C GLN A 101 -21.95 -4.50 4.07
N THR A 102 -22.01 -4.20 5.36
CA THR A 102 -22.91 -4.90 6.29
C THR A 102 -24.27 -4.24 6.17
N GLY A 103 -25.30 -5.04 5.88
CA GLY A 103 -26.66 -4.60 5.60
C GLY A 103 -27.48 -4.19 6.82
#